data_AF-A0A8C6W535-F1
#
_entry.id   AF-A0A8C6W535-F1
#
_cell.length_a   1.000
_cell.length_b   1.000
_cell.length_c   1.000
_cell.angle_alpha   90.00
_cell.angle_beta   90.00
_cell.angle_gamma   90.00
#
_symmetry.space_group_name_H-M   'P 1'
#
loop_
_entity.id
_entity.type
_entity.pdbx_description
1 polymer ?
#
loop_
_entity_poly.entity_id
_entity_poly.type
_entity_poly.pdbx_seq_one_letter_code
_entity_poly.pdbx_strand_id
1 'polypeptide(L)' 'MIEVVCNDRLGKKVRVKCNTDDTIGDLKKLIAAQTGTRWNKIVLKKCFSQNPIGTRFLRTTCLWETMKSTMG' A
#
# COMPACT_ATOMS: atom_id res chain seq x y z
N MET A 1 1.15 -9.86 9.20
CA MET A 1 1.72 -8.50 9.11
C MET A 1 2.27 -8.30 7.71
N ILE A 2 1.64 -7.42 6.96
CA ILE A 2 1.87 -7.10 5.56
C ILE A 2 2.51 -5.71 5.48
N GLU A 3 3.37 -5.52 4.49
CA GLU A 3 3.93 -4.21 4.19
C GLU A 3 3.34 -3.67 2.88
N VAL A 4 2.69 -2.51 2.97
CA VAL A 4 2.08 -1.81 1.84
C VAL A 4 2.92 -0.58 1.52
N VAL A 5 3.31 -0.45 0.25
CA VAL A 5 3.99 0.74 -0.25
C VAL A 5 3.00 1.60 -0.99
N CYS A 6 2.77 2.82 -0.49
CA CYS A 6 1.91 3.82 -1.10
C CYS A 6 2.78 4.90 -1.76
N ASN A 7 2.49 5.23 -3.01
CA ASN A 7 3.14 6.32 -3.73
C ASN A 7 2.18 7.50 -3.83
N ASP A 8 2.65 8.70 -3.51
CA ASP A 8 1.93 9.94 -3.73
C ASP A 8 2.22 10.50 -5.13
N ARG A 9 1.36 11.39 -5.64
CA ARG A 9 1.52 12.08 -6.93
C ARG A 9 2.82 12.89 -7.00
N LEU A 10 3.29 13.37 -5.85
CA LEU A 10 4.54 14.13 -5.72
C LEU A 10 5.79 13.23 -5.63
N GLY A 11 5.64 11.90 -5.78
CA GLY A 11 6.76 10.95 -5.75
C GLY A 11 7.22 10.54 -4.34
N LYS A 12 6.55 11.01 -3.28
CA LYS A 12 6.78 10.52 -1.91
C LYS A 12 6.34 9.06 -1.81
N LYS A 13 7.21 8.19 -1.30
CA LYS A 13 6.91 6.78 -1.03
C LYS A 13 6.75 6.57 0.46
N VAL A 14 5.61 6.04 0.86
CA VAL A 14 5.23 5.78 2.25
C VAL A 14 5.11 4.26 2.42
N ARG A 15 5.83 3.70 3.39
CA ARG A 15 5.78 2.26 3.70
C ARG A 15 5.02 2.07 4.99
N VAL A 16 3.90 1.37 4.92
CA VAL A 16 3.01 1.13 6.05
C VAL A 16 2.97 -0.36 6.35
N LYS A 17 3.17 -0.72 7.61
CA LYS A 17 2.94 -2.07 8.10
C LYS A 17 1.48 -2.15 8.55
N CYS A 18 0.74 -3.10 8.00
CA CYS A 18 -0.64 -3.38 8.37
C CYS A 18 -0.79 -4.87 8.70
N ASN A 19 -1.85 -5.20 9.43
CA ASN A 19 -2.27 -6.58 9.64
C ASN A 19 -3.23 -7.01 8.53
N THR A 20 -3.47 -8.31 8.47
CA THR A 20 -4.35 -8.89 7.44
C THR A 20 -5.82 -8.60 7.74
N ASP A 21 -6.14 -8.36 9.02
CA ASP A 21 -7.50 -8.06 9.50
C ASP A 21 -7.86 -6.56 9.44
N ASP A 22 -6.88 -5.70 9.11
CA ASP A 22 -7.10 -4.25 9.06
C ASP A 22 -7.97 -3.85 7.86
N THR A 23 -8.92 -2.94 8.09
CA THR A 23 -9.78 -2.43 7.03
C THR A 23 -9.08 -1.34 6.21
N ILE A 24 -9.65 -1.03 5.03
CA ILE A 24 -9.19 0.09 4.19
C ILE A 24 -9.23 1.43 4.96
N GLY A 25 -10.17 1.58 5.89
CA GLY A 25 -10.29 2.77 6.73
C GLY A 25 -9.09 2.94 7.66
N ASP A 26 -8.63 1.86 8.28
CA ASP A 26 -7.49 1.88 9.20
C ASP A 26 -6.17 2.07 8.44
N LEU A 27 -6.05 1.48 7.25
CA LEU A 27 -4.93 1.75 6.37
C LEU A 27 -4.83 3.24 6.02
N LYS A 28 -5.94 3.92 5.74
CA LYS A 28 -5.95 5.38 5.51
C LYS A 28 -5.53 6.17 6.74
N LYS A 29 -5.91 5.74 7.95
CA LYS A 29 -5.47 6.39 9.20
C LYS A 29 -3.96 6.22 9.42
N LEU A 30 -3.41 5.05 9.13
CA LEU A 30 -1.97 4.79 9.22
C LEU A 30 -1.17 5.66 8.22
N ILE A 31 -1.66 5.78 6.98
CA ILE A 31 -1.04 6.66 5.97
C ILE A 31 -1.17 8.14 6.39
N ALA A 32 -2.31 8.53 6.95
CA ALA A 32 -2.54 9.87 7.48
C ALA A 32 -1.56 10.22 8.60
N ALA A 33 -1.27 9.29 9.51
CA ALA A 33 -0.32 9.47 10.59
C ALA A 33 1.12 9.72 10.09
N GLN A 34 1.53 9.06 9.00
CA GLN A 34 2.87 9.23 8.43
C GLN A 34 2.98 10.45 7.50
N THR A 35 1.94 10.74 6.73
CA THR A 35 1.96 11.78 5.69
C THR A 35 1.50 13.15 6.22
N GLY A 36 0.76 13.18 7.33
CA GLY A 36 0.18 14.40 7.91
C GLY A 36 -1.11 14.88 7.21
N THR A 37 -1.62 14.13 6.23
CA THR A 37 -2.85 14.46 5.51
C THR A 37 -4.06 13.82 6.20
N ARG A 38 -5.17 14.55 6.33
CA ARG A 38 -6.42 13.97 6.88
C ARG A 38 -6.89 12.77 6.06
N TRP A 39 -7.21 11.66 6.73
CA TRP A 39 -7.63 10.38 6.13
C TRP A 39 -8.82 10.52 5.15
N ASN A 40 -9.75 11.45 5.41
CA ASN A 40 -10.89 11.75 4.53
C ASN A 40 -10.50 12.24 3.13
N LYS A 41 -9.33 12.88 2.98
CA LYS A 41 -8.83 13.38 1.69
C LYS A 41 -8.00 12.35 0.93
N ILE A 42 -7.64 11.25 1.58
CA ILE A 42 -6.78 10.22 0.99
C ILE A 42 -7.65 9.26 0.17
N VAL A 43 -7.49 9.34 -1.15
CA VAL A 43 -8.12 8.43 -2.11
C VAL A 43 -7.06 7.44 -2.57
N LEU A 44 -7.16 6.20 -2.07
CA LEU A 44 -6.29 5.12 -2.51
C LEU A 44 -6.78 4.62 -3.86
N LYS A 45 -5.88 4.62 -4.85
CA LYS A 45 -6.09 3.96 -6.13
C LYS A 45 -5.17 2.75 -6.23
N LYS A 46 -5.74 1.62 -6.62
CA LYS A 46 -4.97 0.43 -6.95
C LYS A 46 -4.09 0.73 -8.15
N CYS A 47 -2.78 0.67 -7.96
CA CYS A 47 -1.82 0.77 -9.06
C CYS A 47 -1.65 -0.63 -9.68
N PHE A 48 -1.88 -0.75 -10.99
CA PHE A 48 -1.62 -1.97 -11.73
C PHE A 48 -0.21 -1.88 -12.35
N SER A 49 0.83 -2.21 -11.59
CA SER A 49 2.16 -2.39 -12.17
C SER A 49 2.25 -3.80 -12.77
N GLN A 50 1.65 -4.00 -13.94
CA GLN A 50 1.93 -5.17 -14.78
C GLN A 50 3.23 -4.91 -15.56
N ASN A 51 4.37 -5.01 -14.89
CA ASN A 51 5.62 -5.28 -15.59
C ASN A 51 6.63 -5.90 -14.63
N PRO A 52 6.95 -7.20 -14.76
CA PRO A 52 8.04 -7.85 -14.01
C PRO A 52 9.42 -7.52 -14.57
N ILE A 53 9.54 -6.69 -15.62
CA ILE A 53 10.81 -6.44 -16.29
C ILE A 53 11.25 -5.00 -16.01
N GLY A 54 12.26 -4.84 -15.14
CA GLY A 54 13.17 -3.70 -15.24
C GLY A 54 13.23 -2.70 -14.10
N THR A 55 12.90 -3.04 -12.85
CA THR A 55 13.46 -2.29 -11.71
C THR A 55 13.82 -3.21 -10.55
N ARG A 56 15.14 -3.34 -10.37
CA ARG A 56 15.83 -3.96 -9.26
C ARG A 56 15.30 -3.42 -7.92
N PHE A 57 14.30 -4.09 -7.36
CA PHE A 57 14.04 -4.17 -5.93
C PHE A 57 13.54 -5.58 -5.64
N LEU A 58 14.47 -6.48 -5.36
CA LEU A 58 14.20 -7.80 -4.79
C LEU A 58 13.53 -7.61 -3.42
N ARG A 59 12.21 -7.60 -3.38
CA ARG A 59 11.38 -8.32 -2.40
C ARG A 59 9.91 -8.19 -2.76
N THR A 60 9.27 -9.36 -2.81
CA THR A 60 7.84 -9.62 -2.65
C THR A 60 6.89 -9.22 -3.78
N THR A 61 7.02 -9.88 -4.94
CA THR A 61 5.85 -10.20 -5.78
C THR A 61 4.93 -11.23 -5.10
N CYS A 62 5.43 -12.06 -4.17
CA CYS A 62 4.62 -13.00 -3.38
C CYS A 62 3.61 -12.37 -2.40
N LEU A 63 3.68 -11.07 -2.08
CA LEU A 63 2.73 -10.46 -1.12
C LEU A 63 1.39 -10.09 -1.78
N TRP A 64 1.38 -9.84 -3.08
CA TRP A 64 0.18 -9.43 -3.80
C TRP A 64 -0.87 -10.55 -3.94
N GLU A 65 -0.43 -11.79 -4.19
CA GLU A 65 -1.33 -12.94 -4.26
C GLU A 65 -1.93 -13.28 -2.90
N THR A 66 -1.14 -13.16 -1.82
CA THR A 66 -1.64 -13.35 -0.45
C THR A 66 -2.65 -12.28 -0.05
N MET A 67 -2.46 -11.02 -0.48
CA MET A 67 -3.43 -9.94 -0.18
C MET A 67 -4.78 -10.13 -0.90
N LYS A 68 -4.84 -10.74 -2.08
CA LYS A 68 -6.12 -11.05 -2.75
C LYS A 68 -6.94 -12.12 -2.02
N SER A 69 -6.29 -13.11 -1.42
CA SER A 69 -7.02 -14.16 -0.68
C SER A 69 -7.59 -13.68 0.66
N THR A 70 -7.15 -12.53 1.18
CA THR A 70 -7.65 -11.99 2.45
C THR A 70 -8.40 -10.66 2.32
N MET A 71 -8.20 -9.93 1.23
CA MET A 71 -8.99 -8.76 0.87
C MET A 71 -9.67 -9.08 -0.46
N GLY A 72 -10.86 -9.68 -0.39
CA GLY A 72 -11.60 -10.28 -1.52
C GLY A 72 -11.69 -9.43 -2.79
#